data_AF-A0A821FYK7-F1
#
_entry.id   AF-A0A821FYK7-F1
#
_cell.length_a   1.000
_cell.length_b   1.000
_cell.length_c   1.000
_cell.angle_alpha   90.00
_cell.angle_beta   90.00
_cell.angle_gamma   90.00
#
_symmetry.space_group_name_H-M   'P 1'
#
loop_
_entity.id
_entity.type
_entity.pdbx_description
1 polymer ?
#
loop_
_entity_poly.entity_id
_entity_poly.type
_entity_poly.pdbx_seq_one_letter_code
_entity_poly.pdbx_strand_id
1 'polypeptide(L)'
;MKTEVLKKYYTNNSIRLKMIQSALNSYHTNKTVTTQKSRQLYNQRRRILKKYSNIESHKSIIKHSNLYIYKLKQFRKIIQEGPDYVCISCALALFRNQVIPFIKEKYSKEGILSQIEKHIQVNFNNNSSMQQQWICRLCSDKMKKQQLPARAISNKLEVCKIPSELKRLNNLEKHLIALRLPFMKIVNLTSGKLSSRLSQKGTKGPLHCVPSDVQETVTTLPRPVDKSMMVRLQLKRRLKYKAIWEEQLINPTDVRDALLILTK
;
A
#
# COMPACT_ATOMS: atom_id res chain seq x y z
N MET A 1 3.58 41.36 21.96
CA MET A 1 3.10 40.31 22.90
C MET A 1 4.16 39.30 23.35
N LYS A 2 4.57 38.25 22.59
CA LYS A 2 5.53 37.24 23.11
C LYS A 2 6.92 37.80 23.45
N THR A 3 7.39 38.78 22.67
CA THR A 3 8.68 39.44 22.82
C THR A 3 8.76 40.37 24.04
N GLU A 4 7.65 41.02 24.41
CA GLU A 4 7.56 41.89 25.60
C GLU A 4 7.47 41.09 26.89
N VAL A 5 6.76 39.96 26.87
CA VAL A 5 6.68 39.05 28.02
C VAL A 5 8.05 38.44 28.33
N LEU A 6 8.81 38.07 27.30
CA LEU A 6 10.19 37.60 27.45
C LEU A 6 11.10 38.68 28.02
N LYS A 7 11.04 39.93 27.52
CA LYS A 7 11.80 41.05 28.10
C LYS A 7 11.45 41.25 29.58
N LYS A 8 10.16 41.27 29.95
CA LYS A 8 9.70 41.42 31.34
C LYS A 8 10.13 40.27 32.25
N TYR A 9 10.28 39.05 31.72
CA TYR A 9 10.76 37.89 32.47
C TYR A 9 12.24 38.02 32.88
N TYR A 10 13.09 38.58 32.01
CA TYR A 10 14.51 38.75 32.30
C TYR A 10 14.82 40.03 33.09
N THR A 11 13.99 41.07 32.97
CA THR A 11 14.24 42.35 33.66
C THR A 11 13.57 42.48 35.03
N ASN A 12 12.47 41.77 35.29
CA ASN A 12 11.72 41.90 36.55
C ASN A 12 11.72 40.59 37.35
N ASN A 13 12.53 40.58 38.42
CA ASN A 13 12.74 39.39 39.26
C ASN A 13 11.45 38.91 39.95
N SER A 14 10.53 39.81 40.30
CA SER A 14 9.25 39.44 40.93
C SER A 14 8.31 38.70 39.98
N ILE A 15 8.27 39.13 38.71
CA ILE A 15 7.48 38.48 37.65
C ILE A 15 8.10 37.12 37.33
N ARG A 16 9.43 37.05 37.26
CA ARG A 16 10.19 35.81 37.05
C ARG A 16 9.85 34.76 38.11
N LEU A 17 9.91 35.13 39.39
CA LEU A 17 9.60 34.24 40.51
C LEU A 17 8.14 33.76 40.49
N LYS A 18 7.18 34.65 40.20
CA LYS A 18 5.76 34.26 40.05
C LYS A 18 5.55 33.26 38.92
N MET A 19 6.23 33.42 37.78
CA MET A 19 6.12 32.49 36.65
C MET A 19 6.77 31.13 36.95
N ILE A 20 7.93 31.11 37.64
CA ILE A 20 8.57 29.87 38.08
C ILE A 20 7.67 29.13 39.08
N GLN A 21 7.10 29.82 40.06
CA GLN A 21 6.19 29.21 41.04
C GLN A 21 4.94 28.62 40.39
N SER A 22 4.37 29.33 39.41
CA SER A 22 3.23 28.84 38.63
C SER A 22 3.58 27.58 37.81
N ALA A 23 4.76 27.55 37.19
CA ALA A 23 5.25 26.37 36.46
C ALA A 23 5.49 25.17 37.39
N LEU A 24 6.09 25.39 38.56
CA LEU A 24 6.27 24.35 39.58
C LEU A 24 4.93 23.79 40.07
N ASN A 25 3.96 24.65 40.38
CA ASN A 25 2.62 24.24 40.77
C ASN A 25 1.91 23.44 39.66
N SER A 26 2.07 23.86 38.39
CA SER A 26 1.56 23.12 37.23
C SER A 26 2.26 21.75 37.05
N TYR A 27 3.55 21.67 37.36
CA TYR A 27 4.30 20.40 37.32
C TYR A 27 3.88 19.45 38.45
N HIS A 28 3.71 19.96 39.68
CA HIS A 28 3.23 19.17 40.82
C HIS A 28 1.80 18.64 40.59
N THR A 29 0.92 19.44 40.01
CA THR A 29 -0.47 19.04 39.69
C THR A 29 -0.54 18.08 38.49
N ASN A 30 0.31 18.22 37.48
CA ASN A 30 0.31 17.32 36.30
C ASN A 30 1.15 16.04 36.46
N LYS A 31 2.04 15.96 37.47
CA LYS A 31 2.82 14.75 37.79
C LYS A 31 1.90 13.56 38.09
N THR A 32 0.77 13.81 38.76
CA THR A 32 -0.25 12.79 39.10
C THR A 32 -1.03 12.31 37.87
N VAL A 33 -1.41 13.22 36.96
CA VAL A 33 -2.11 12.87 35.70
C VAL A 33 -1.22 12.03 34.79
N THR A 34 0.07 12.38 34.68
CA THR A 34 1.04 11.65 33.85
C THR A 34 1.34 10.27 34.43
N THR A 35 1.46 10.13 35.76
CA THR A 35 1.61 8.83 36.43
C THR A 35 0.33 7.99 36.37
N GLN A 36 -0.86 8.59 36.47
CA GLN A 36 -2.14 7.89 36.27
C GLN A 36 -2.27 7.34 34.85
N LYS A 37 -1.90 8.12 33.82
CA LYS A 37 -1.93 7.69 32.42
C LYS A 37 -0.93 6.55 32.15
N SER A 38 0.26 6.61 32.72
CA SER A 38 1.26 5.53 32.67
C SER A 38 0.78 4.27 33.39
N ARG A 39 0.13 4.39 34.56
CA ARG A 39 -0.51 3.27 35.28
C ARG A 39 -1.65 2.66 34.48
N GLN A 40 -2.50 3.46 33.83
CA GLN A 40 -3.56 2.96 32.94
C GLN A 40 -2.97 2.17 31.77
N LEU A 41 -1.94 2.69 31.10
CA LEU A 41 -1.25 1.99 30.01
C LEU A 41 -0.60 0.68 30.48
N TYR A 42 0.04 0.67 31.65
CA TYR A 42 0.61 -0.53 32.25
C TYR A 42 -0.46 -1.59 32.56
N ASN A 43 -1.57 -1.17 33.19
CA ASN A 43 -2.70 -2.05 33.52
C ASN A 43 -3.38 -2.60 32.26
N GLN A 44 -3.50 -1.77 31.21
CA GLN A 44 -4.04 -2.19 29.91
C GLN A 44 -3.13 -3.23 29.25
N ARG A 45 -1.80 -3.02 29.25
CA ARG A 45 -0.81 -4.01 28.79
C ARG A 45 -0.89 -5.32 29.58
N ARG A 46 -1.00 -5.26 30.92
CA ARG A 46 -1.14 -6.44 31.79
C ARG A 46 -2.42 -7.23 31.50
N ARG A 47 -3.56 -6.56 31.30
CA ARG A 47 -4.83 -7.22 30.90
C ARG A 47 -4.72 -7.91 29.55
N ILE A 48 -4.09 -7.24 28.57
CA ILE A 48 -3.80 -7.82 27.26
C ILE A 48 -2.92 -9.07 27.40
N LEU A 49 -1.81 -8.98 28.14
CA LEU A 49 -0.90 -10.11 28.37
C LEU A 49 -1.60 -11.28 29.07
N LYS A 50 -2.42 -11.04 30.11
CA LYS A 50 -3.23 -12.09 30.75
C LYS A 50 -4.26 -12.72 29.81
N LYS A 51 -4.89 -11.92 28.95
CA LYS A 51 -5.83 -12.43 27.94
C LYS A 51 -5.12 -13.35 26.94
N TYR A 52 -3.93 -12.98 26.48
CA TYR A 52 -3.15 -13.79 25.53
C TYR A 52 -2.44 -14.98 26.19
N SER A 53 -2.02 -14.89 27.47
CA SER A 53 -1.48 -16.04 28.20
C SER A 53 -2.55 -17.12 28.44
N ASN A 54 -3.79 -16.71 28.70
CA ASN A 54 -4.91 -17.64 28.84
C ASN A 54 -5.30 -18.29 27.50
N ILE A 55 -5.02 -17.63 26.36
CA ILE A 55 -5.18 -18.21 25.03
C ILE A 55 -4.05 -19.21 24.74
N GLU A 56 -2.81 -18.98 25.20
CA GLU A 56 -1.73 -19.97 25.14
C GLU A 56 -2.00 -21.22 25.98
N SER A 57 -2.72 -21.10 27.12
CA SER A 57 -3.20 -22.26 27.90
C SER A 57 -4.40 -22.97 27.26
N HIS A 58 -5.16 -22.29 26.39
CA HIS A 58 -6.03 -22.93 25.41
C HIS A 58 -5.24 -23.38 24.17
N LYS A 59 -4.05 -23.98 24.36
CA LYS A 59 -3.66 -25.07 23.48
C LYS A 59 -4.74 -26.12 23.69
N SER A 60 -5.79 -26.08 22.86
CA SER A 60 -6.55 -27.27 22.53
C SER A 60 -5.50 -28.36 22.39
N ILE A 61 -5.48 -29.34 23.29
CA ILE A 61 -4.68 -30.54 23.13
C ILE A 61 -5.05 -30.98 21.72
N ILE A 62 -4.16 -30.77 20.76
CA ILE A 62 -4.44 -31.11 19.39
C ILE A 62 -4.55 -32.63 19.49
N LYS A 63 -5.79 -33.15 19.46
CA LYS A 63 -6.08 -34.58 19.64
C LYS A 63 -5.24 -35.44 18.68
N HIS A 64 -4.68 -34.82 17.65
CA HIS A 64 -3.69 -35.38 16.73
C HIS A 64 -2.43 -34.50 16.58
N SER A 65 -1.67 -34.28 17.65
CA SER A 65 -0.37 -33.55 17.63
C SER A 65 0.54 -34.01 16.47
N ASN A 66 0.68 -35.33 16.30
CA ASN A 66 1.50 -35.91 15.24
C ASN A 66 0.96 -35.61 13.84
N LEU A 67 -0.37 -35.67 13.64
CA LEU A 67 -1.00 -35.30 12.37
C LEU A 67 -0.80 -33.82 12.06
N TYR A 68 -0.92 -32.95 13.06
CA TYR A 68 -0.66 -31.52 12.92
C TYR A 68 0.80 -31.25 12.53
N ILE A 69 1.77 -31.86 13.23
CA ILE A 69 3.20 -31.72 12.91
C ILE A 69 3.48 -32.23 11.50
N TYR A 70 2.93 -33.38 11.12
CA TYR A 70 3.06 -33.94 9.78
C TYR A 70 2.47 -33.02 8.71
N LYS A 71 1.23 -32.55 8.89
CA LYS A 71 0.57 -31.60 7.96
C LYS A 71 1.31 -30.29 7.88
N LEU A 72 1.86 -29.79 9.00
CA LEU A 72 2.69 -28.59 9.03
C LEU A 72 3.99 -28.79 8.25
N LYS A 73 4.63 -29.96 8.34
CA LYS A 73 5.83 -30.30 7.55
C LYS A 73 5.51 -30.35 6.05
N GLN A 74 4.37 -30.95 5.68
CA GLN A 74 3.92 -30.96 4.28
C GLN A 74 3.60 -29.56 3.76
N PHE A 75 2.86 -28.78 4.54
CA PHE A 75 2.57 -27.38 4.21
C PHE A 75 3.86 -26.57 4.03
N ARG A 76 4.82 -26.70 4.95
CA ARG A 76 6.13 -26.04 4.87
C ARG A 76 6.90 -26.40 3.61
N LYS A 77 6.85 -27.66 3.17
CA LYS A 77 7.44 -28.07 1.89
C LYS A 77 6.72 -27.44 0.69
N ILE A 78 5.38 -27.39 0.71
CA ILE A 78 4.59 -26.79 -0.38
C ILE A 78 4.86 -25.30 -0.51
N ILE A 79 4.95 -24.56 0.60
CA ILE A 79 5.19 -23.10 0.57
C ILE A 79 6.66 -22.73 0.30
N GLN A 80 7.59 -23.69 0.29
CA GLN A 80 8.96 -23.44 -0.19
C GLN A 80 8.97 -23.10 -1.67
N GLU A 81 8.04 -23.68 -2.43
CA GLU A 81 7.83 -23.34 -3.84
C GLU A 81 6.86 -22.17 -3.94
N GLY A 82 7.32 -21.07 -4.53
CA GLY A 82 6.50 -19.91 -4.81
C GLY A 82 5.62 -20.13 -6.04
N PRO A 83 4.71 -19.17 -6.32
CA PRO A 83 3.98 -19.13 -7.57
C PRO A 83 4.89 -18.66 -8.72
N ASP A 84 5.99 -19.35 -9.00
CA ASP A 84 7.04 -18.90 -9.92
C ASP A 84 6.76 -19.27 -11.40
N TYR A 85 5.66 -19.97 -11.66
CA TYR A 85 5.32 -20.48 -12.99
C TYR A 85 4.30 -19.56 -13.66
N VAL A 86 4.74 -18.80 -14.65
CA VAL A 86 3.90 -17.85 -15.37
C VAL A 86 3.16 -18.53 -16.50
N CYS A 87 1.83 -18.42 -16.51
CA CYS A 87 1.00 -18.93 -17.61
C CYS A 87 1.08 -18.04 -18.85
N ILE A 88 1.37 -18.61 -20.02
CA ILE A 88 1.44 -17.85 -21.28
C ILE A 88 0.12 -17.17 -21.69
N SER A 89 -1.03 -17.71 -21.28
CA SER A 89 -2.33 -17.19 -21.71
C SER A 89 -2.85 -16.07 -20.81
N CYS A 90 -2.65 -16.18 -19.50
CA CYS A 90 -3.21 -15.25 -18.51
C CYS A 90 -2.15 -14.44 -17.74
N ALA A 91 -0.86 -14.66 -17.98
CA ALA A 91 0.29 -14.05 -17.29
C ALA A 91 0.27 -14.11 -15.74
N LEU A 92 -0.64 -14.91 -15.15
CA LEU A 92 -0.65 -15.15 -13.72
C LEU A 92 0.54 -16.04 -13.33
N ALA A 93 1.23 -15.62 -12.28
CA ALA A 93 2.22 -16.40 -11.57
C ALA A 93 1.48 -17.45 -10.71
N LEU A 94 1.80 -18.73 -10.89
CA LEU A 94 1.06 -19.88 -10.34
C LEU A 94 2.02 -20.90 -9.73
N PHE A 95 1.49 -21.76 -8.87
CA PHE A 95 2.26 -22.86 -8.28
C PHE A 95 2.49 -23.99 -9.30
N ARG A 96 3.55 -24.78 -9.08
CA ARG A 96 3.93 -25.91 -9.95
C ARG A 96 2.80 -26.92 -10.21
N ASN A 97 1.93 -27.12 -9.23
CA ASN A 97 0.78 -28.03 -9.32
C ASN A 97 -0.40 -27.45 -10.13
N GLN A 98 -0.40 -26.15 -10.46
CA GLN A 98 -1.48 -25.48 -11.21
C GLN A 98 -1.17 -25.34 -12.70
N VAL A 99 0.07 -25.62 -13.10
CA VAL A 99 0.56 -25.47 -14.47
C VAL A 99 0.92 -26.83 -15.10
N ILE A 100 0.93 -26.86 -16.42
CA ILE A 100 1.44 -27.95 -17.25
C ILE A 100 2.35 -27.37 -18.34
N PRO A 101 3.28 -28.16 -18.88
CA PRO A 101 4.07 -27.77 -20.05
C PRO A 101 3.15 -27.32 -21.19
N PHE A 102 3.43 -26.15 -21.76
CA PHE A 102 2.76 -25.73 -22.98
C PHE A 102 3.38 -26.45 -24.17
N ILE A 103 2.52 -27.08 -24.98
CA ILE A 103 2.87 -27.87 -26.15
C ILE A 103 1.93 -27.38 -27.25
N LYS A 104 2.47 -26.67 -28.24
CA LYS A 104 1.70 -25.92 -29.24
C LYS A 104 0.74 -26.83 -30.01
N GLU A 105 1.18 -28.03 -30.32
CA GLU A 105 0.48 -29.08 -31.07
C GLU A 105 -0.84 -29.49 -30.42
N LYS A 106 -0.95 -29.38 -29.07
CA LYS A 106 -2.18 -29.72 -28.34
C LYS A 106 -3.32 -28.72 -28.54
N TYR A 107 -3.02 -27.56 -29.15
CA TYR A 107 -3.95 -26.44 -29.28
C TYR A 107 -4.07 -25.94 -30.73
N SER A 108 -3.54 -26.67 -31.72
CA SER A 108 -3.34 -26.25 -33.13
C SER A 108 -4.60 -25.96 -33.97
N LYS A 109 -5.80 -25.88 -33.41
CA LYS A 109 -6.94 -25.34 -34.17
C LYS A 109 -6.77 -23.81 -34.25
N GLU A 110 -6.58 -23.31 -35.46
CA GLU A 110 -5.92 -22.02 -35.79
C GLU A 110 -6.59 -20.77 -35.19
N GLY A 111 -7.87 -20.81 -34.85
CA GLY A 111 -8.63 -19.63 -34.45
C GLY A 111 -8.23 -19.01 -33.11
N ILE A 112 -7.97 -19.82 -32.07
CA ILE A 112 -7.77 -19.30 -30.70
C ILE A 112 -6.31 -19.18 -30.35
N LEU A 113 -5.48 -20.09 -30.86
CA LEU A 113 -4.05 -20.04 -30.65
C LEU A 113 -3.47 -18.74 -31.24
N SER A 114 -3.88 -18.35 -32.45
CA SER A 114 -3.45 -17.11 -33.09
C SER A 114 -3.84 -15.85 -32.31
N GLN A 115 -5.00 -15.84 -31.62
CA GLN A 115 -5.42 -14.74 -30.76
C GLN A 115 -4.54 -14.60 -29.51
N ILE A 116 -4.06 -15.71 -28.96
CA ILE A 116 -3.23 -15.71 -27.75
C ILE A 116 -1.76 -15.47 -28.12
N GLU A 117 -1.26 -16.04 -29.22
CA GLU A 117 0.14 -15.92 -29.67
C GLU A 117 0.60 -14.48 -29.88
N LYS A 118 -0.28 -13.61 -30.39
CA LYS A 118 -0.01 -12.17 -30.52
C LYS A 118 0.40 -11.52 -29.19
N HIS A 119 -0.19 -11.95 -28.07
CA HIS A 119 0.13 -11.42 -26.74
C HIS A 119 1.26 -12.18 -26.02
N ILE A 120 1.55 -13.42 -26.44
CA ILE A 120 2.66 -14.22 -25.89
C ILE A 120 4.01 -13.60 -26.31
N GLN A 121 4.16 -13.23 -27.59
CA GLN A 121 5.42 -12.69 -28.11
C GLN A 121 5.82 -11.37 -27.43
N VAL A 122 4.84 -10.53 -27.07
CA VAL A 122 5.11 -9.21 -26.46
C VAL A 122 5.59 -9.33 -25.00
N ASN A 123 5.10 -10.31 -24.24
CA ASN A 123 5.33 -10.39 -22.79
C ASN A 123 6.51 -11.29 -22.38
N PHE A 124 6.96 -12.20 -23.24
CA PHE A 124 8.01 -13.17 -22.91
C PHE A 124 9.31 -12.97 -23.71
N ASN A 125 9.48 -11.84 -24.39
CA ASN A 125 10.63 -11.54 -25.27
C ASN A 125 11.97 -11.27 -24.55
N ASN A 126 12.13 -11.69 -23.29
CA ASN A 126 13.43 -11.64 -22.61
C ASN A 126 14.07 -13.02 -22.61
N ASN A 127 14.92 -13.26 -23.61
CA ASN A 127 16.08 -14.16 -23.57
C ASN A 127 15.87 -15.53 -22.92
N SER A 128 15.31 -16.48 -23.66
CA SER A 128 15.86 -17.84 -23.74
C SER A 128 14.99 -18.69 -24.67
N SER A 129 15.52 -19.00 -25.84
CA SER A 129 15.04 -20.05 -26.74
C SER A 129 15.02 -21.46 -26.10
N MET A 130 15.23 -21.57 -24.79
CA MET A 130 15.44 -22.81 -24.03
C MET A 130 14.61 -22.90 -22.74
N GLN A 131 13.82 -21.89 -22.36
CA GLN A 131 12.96 -21.99 -21.17
C GLN A 131 11.62 -22.65 -21.51
N GLN A 132 11.35 -23.77 -20.84
CA GLN A 132 10.07 -24.46 -20.87
C GLN A 132 8.92 -23.48 -20.57
N GLN A 133 8.02 -23.31 -21.54
CA GLN A 133 6.82 -22.50 -21.36
C GLN A 133 5.74 -23.27 -20.60
N TRP A 134 4.93 -22.54 -19.83
CA TRP A 134 3.89 -23.11 -18.97
C TRP A 134 2.51 -22.55 -19.29
N ILE A 135 1.50 -23.41 -19.20
CA ILE A 135 0.09 -23.02 -19.27
C ILE A 135 -0.63 -23.54 -18.03
N CYS A 136 -1.48 -22.70 -17.45
CA CYS A 136 -2.29 -23.12 -16.32
C CYS A 136 -3.39 -24.10 -16.76
N ARG A 137 -3.80 -25.00 -15.87
CA ARG A 137 -4.81 -26.02 -16.17
C ARG A 137 -6.12 -25.42 -16.70
N LEU A 138 -6.61 -24.33 -16.08
CA LEU A 138 -7.83 -23.65 -16.51
C LEU A 138 -7.75 -23.13 -17.96
N CYS A 139 -6.65 -22.45 -18.33
CA CYS A 139 -6.49 -21.92 -19.68
C CYS A 139 -6.33 -23.06 -20.67
N SER A 140 -5.57 -24.11 -20.33
CA SER A 140 -5.47 -25.34 -21.13
C SER A 140 -6.86 -25.93 -21.42
N ASP A 141 -7.69 -26.10 -20.39
CA ASP A 141 -9.00 -26.74 -20.55
C ASP A 141 -9.96 -25.91 -21.42
N LYS A 142 -9.91 -24.57 -21.28
CA LYS A 142 -10.66 -23.65 -22.14
C LYS A 142 -10.16 -23.67 -23.58
N MET A 143 -8.85 -23.64 -23.79
CA MET A 143 -8.25 -23.69 -25.13
C MET A 143 -8.53 -25.02 -25.85
N LYS A 144 -8.47 -26.16 -25.15
CA LYS A 144 -8.88 -27.47 -25.70
C LYS A 144 -10.33 -27.47 -26.18
N LYS A 145 -11.22 -26.80 -25.43
CA LYS A 145 -12.65 -26.64 -25.76
C LYS A 145 -12.93 -25.58 -26.82
N GLN A 146 -11.89 -25.01 -27.44
CA GLN A 146 -12.03 -23.90 -28.38
C GLN A 146 -12.78 -22.70 -27.75
N GLN A 147 -12.42 -22.34 -26.51
CA GLN A 147 -12.94 -21.16 -25.83
C GLN A 147 -11.79 -20.27 -25.35
N LEU A 148 -11.94 -18.96 -25.52
CA LEU A 148 -11.02 -17.99 -24.94
C LEU A 148 -11.14 -18.03 -23.40
N PRO A 149 -10.04 -18.26 -22.65
CA PRO A 149 -10.11 -18.20 -21.21
C PRO A 149 -10.51 -16.79 -20.76
N ALA A 150 -11.51 -16.68 -19.88
CA ALA A 150 -12.00 -15.37 -19.41
C ALA A 150 -10.90 -14.52 -18.76
N ARG A 151 -9.89 -15.18 -18.18
CA ARG A 151 -8.73 -14.54 -17.57
C ARG A 151 -7.54 -14.33 -18.52
N ALA A 152 -7.69 -14.61 -19.81
CA ALA A 152 -6.60 -14.47 -20.77
C ALA A 152 -6.31 -12.99 -21.01
N ILE A 153 -5.03 -12.66 -21.26
CA ILE A 153 -4.59 -11.31 -21.66
C ILE A 153 -5.35 -10.86 -22.91
N SER A 154 -5.47 -11.75 -23.89
CA SER A 154 -6.22 -11.56 -25.13
C SER A 154 -7.71 -11.27 -24.93
N ASN A 155 -8.26 -11.54 -23.75
CA ASN A 155 -9.61 -11.13 -23.37
C ASN A 155 -9.65 -9.70 -22.80
N LYS A 156 -8.90 -8.77 -23.39
CA LYS A 156 -8.79 -7.35 -22.97
C LYS A 156 -8.36 -7.17 -21.52
N LEU A 157 -7.60 -8.13 -20.98
CA LEU A 157 -6.98 -8.04 -19.65
C LEU A 157 -5.50 -7.67 -19.72
N GLU A 158 -5.05 -7.24 -20.90
CA GLU A 158 -3.72 -6.68 -21.08
C GLU A 158 -3.56 -5.40 -20.25
N VAL A 159 -2.45 -5.34 -19.52
CA VAL A 159 -2.09 -4.13 -18.79
C VAL A 159 -1.54 -3.15 -19.83
N CYS A 160 -2.31 -2.11 -20.14
CA CYS A 160 -1.84 -1.04 -21.00
C CYS A 160 -0.56 -0.43 -20.42
N LYS A 161 0.41 -0.15 -21.29
CA LYS A 161 1.61 0.60 -20.88
C LYS A 161 1.17 1.92 -20.29
N ILE A 162 1.67 2.25 -19.10
CA ILE A 162 1.38 3.52 -18.45
C ILE A 162 1.88 4.64 -19.38
N PRO A 163 1.00 5.56 -19.82
CA PRO A 163 1.38 6.72 -20.64
C PRO A 163 2.56 7.48 -20.03
N SER A 164 3.45 7.98 -20.89
CA SER A 164 4.65 8.74 -20.48
C SER A 164 4.32 9.90 -19.55
N GLU A 165 3.20 10.55 -19.80
CA GLU A 165 2.67 11.71 -19.11
C GLU A 165 2.25 11.37 -17.67
N LEU A 166 1.71 10.17 -17.45
CA LEU A 166 1.39 9.67 -16.11
C LEU A 166 2.64 9.12 -15.40
N LYS A 167 3.58 8.56 -16.17
CA LYS A 167 4.82 7.98 -15.64
C LYS A 167 5.75 9.04 -15.05
N ARG A 168 5.82 10.23 -15.66
CA ARG A 168 6.68 11.34 -15.20
C ARG A 168 6.19 12.03 -13.92
N LEU A 169 4.91 11.90 -13.57
CA LEU A 169 4.34 12.62 -12.41
C LEU A 169 4.99 12.20 -11.09
N ASN A 170 5.26 13.19 -10.25
CA ASN A 170 5.67 12.99 -8.87
C ASN A 170 4.47 12.56 -8.00
N ASN A 171 4.72 12.27 -6.72
CA ASN A 171 3.68 11.74 -5.82
C ASN A 171 2.56 12.77 -5.58
N LEU A 172 2.91 14.04 -5.45
CA LEU A 172 1.97 15.10 -5.16
C LEU A 172 1.13 15.46 -6.40
N GLU A 173 1.72 15.48 -7.58
CA GLU A 173 1.02 15.61 -8.87
C GLU A 173 0.03 14.47 -9.09
N LYS A 174 0.43 13.23 -8.80
CA LYS A 174 -0.48 12.07 -8.79
C LYS A 174 -1.64 12.27 -7.82
N HIS A 175 -1.41 12.91 -6.69
CA HIS A 175 -2.45 13.23 -5.71
C HIS A 175 -3.43 14.28 -6.25
N LEU A 176 -2.96 15.29 -6.99
CA LEU A 176 -3.80 16.34 -7.58
C LEU A 176 -4.77 15.80 -8.64
N ILE A 177 -4.33 14.83 -9.44
CA ILE A 177 -5.15 14.20 -10.49
C ILE A 177 -5.99 13.02 -9.99
N ALA A 178 -5.88 12.65 -8.70
CA ALA A 178 -6.57 11.50 -8.16
C ALA A 178 -8.08 11.78 -8.01
N LEU A 179 -8.91 11.04 -8.74
CA LEU A 179 -10.38 11.14 -8.66
C LEU A 179 -10.94 10.81 -7.27
N ARG A 180 -10.22 9.98 -6.49
CA ARG A 180 -10.62 9.51 -5.17
C ARG A 180 -9.41 9.51 -4.24
N LEU A 181 -9.53 10.15 -3.07
CA LEU A 181 -8.52 10.16 -2.03
C LEU A 181 -8.87 9.13 -0.95
N PRO A 182 -8.06 8.06 -0.78
CA PRO A 182 -8.31 7.06 0.24
C PRO A 182 -7.84 7.54 1.62
N PHE A 183 -8.77 7.60 2.56
CA PHE A 183 -8.50 7.82 3.97
C PHE A 183 -8.61 6.49 4.71
N MET A 184 -7.47 5.98 5.16
CA MET A 184 -7.41 4.77 5.98
C MET A 184 -6.34 4.88 7.05
N LYS A 185 -6.56 4.19 8.17
CA LYS A 185 -5.55 4.07 9.23
C LYS A 185 -4.84 2.73 9.10
N ILE A 186 -3.60 2.75 8.61
CA ILE A 186 -2.76 1.54 8.55
C ILE A 186 -2.17 1.28 9.95
N VAL A 187 -2.29 0.04 10.42
CA VAL A 187 -1.76 -0.47 11.70
C VAL A 187 -1.00 -1.77 11.46
N ASN A 188 -0.07 -2.10 12.36
CA ASN A 188 0.57 -3.41 12.35
C ASN A 188 -0.38 -4.43 12.99
N LEU A 189 -0.63 -5.55 12.29
CA LEU A 189 -1.51 -6.63 12.74
C LEU A 189 -0.79 -7.59 13.70
N THR A 190 0.52 -7.79 13.51
CA THR A 190 1.31 -8.65 14.41
C THR A 190 1.97 -7.82 15.52
N SER A 191 1.79 -8.26 16.76
CA SER A 191 2.34 -7.61 17.97
C SER A 191 3.58 -8.34 18.52
N GLY A 192 4.32 -9.07 17.67
CA GLY A 192 5.48 -9.87 18.07
C GLY A 192 6.81 -9.16 17.81
N LYS A 193 7.87 -9.62 18.47
CA LYS A 193 9.28 -9.15 18.43
C LYS A 193 9.94 -9.12 17.03
N LEU A 194 9.21 -9.45 15.96
CA LEU A 194 9.75 -9.39 14.60
C LEU A 194 9.80 -7.93 14.15
N SER A 195 10.90 -7.56 13.47
CA SER A 195 11.18 -6.20 12.99
C SER A 195 9.93 -5.53 12.45
N SER A 196 9.69 -4.27 12.85
CA SER A 196 8.53 -3.47 12.41
C SER A 196 8.40 -3.36 10.89
N ARG A 197 9.49 -3.60 10.14
CA ARG A 197 9.50 -3.64 8.67
C ARG A 197 8.87 -4.92 8.09
N LEU A 198 8.87 -6.03 8.83
CA LEU A 198 8.37 -7.35 8.42
C LEU A 198 6.99 -7.66 9.00
N SER A 199 6.42 -6.76 9.82
CA SER A 199 5.09 -6.95 10.39
C SER A 199 4.01 -6.81 9.31
N GLN A 200 3.07 -7.73 9.30
CA GLN A 200 1.89 -7.63 8.44
C GLN A 200 1.12 -6.36 8.80
N LYS A 201 0.86 -5.52 7.80
CA LYS A 201 0.05 -4.31 7.95
C LYS A 201 -1.41 -4.62 7.66
N GLY A 202 -2.30 -3.96 8.36
CA GLY A 202 -3.73 -4.01 8.14
C GLY A 202 -4.35 -2.64 8.33
N THR A 203 -5.62 -2.50 7.96
CA THR A 203 -6.37 -1.27 8.13
C THR A 203 -7.20 -1.35 9.42
N LYS A 204 -7.21 -0.27 10.19
CA LYS A 204 -8.09 -0.12 11.36
C LYS A 204 -9.31 0.70 10.96
N GLY A 205 -10.48 0.06 10.99
CA GLY A 205 -11.76 0.69 10.65
C GLY A 205 -12.01 0.75 9.15
N PRO A 206 -13.09 1.43 8.74
CA PRO A 206 -13.47 1.55 7.34
C PRO A 206 -12.45 2.34 6.50
N LEU A 207 -12.33 1.96 5.23
CA LEU A 207 -11.66 2.74 4.20
C LEU A 207 -12.67 3.76 3.65
N HIS A 208 -12.34 5.05 3.70
CA HIS A 208 -13.16 6.10 3.11
C HIS A 208 -12.50 6.64 1.84
N CYS A 209 -13.13 6.45 0.67
CA CYS A 209 -12.65 6.98 -0.61
C CYS A 209 -13.41 8.26 -0.98
N VAL A 210 -12.87 9.40 -0.59
CA VAL A 210 -13.51 10.70 -0.79
C VAL A 210 -13.31 11.14 -2.25
N PRO A 211 -14.36 11.53 -2.98
CA PRO A 211 -14.21 12.10 -4.32
C PRO A 211 -13.42 13.41 -4.26
N SER A 212 -12.50 13.58 -5.20
CA SER A 212 -11.76 14.83 -5.37
C SER A 212 -12.33 15.62 -6.54
N ASP A 213 -12.49 16.93 -6.40
CA ASP A 213 -12.80 17.80 -7.52
C ASP A 213 -11.51 18.15 -8.27
N VAL A 214 -11.19 17.31 -9.24
CA VAL A 214 -9.98 17.45 -10.04
C VAL A 214 -10.05 18.69 -10.93
N GLN A 215 -11.25 19.09 -11.39
CA GLN A 215 -11.41 20.27 -12.23
C GLN A 215 -11.11 21.55 -11.44
N GLU A 216 -11.71 21.69 -10.25
CA GLU A 216 -11.45 22.82 -9.35
C GLU A 216 -9.97 22.91 -8.98
N THR A 217 -9.34 21.76 -8.71
CA THR A 217 -7.92 21.70 -8.36
C THR A 217 -7.04 22.26 -9.49
N VAL A 218 -7.36 21.93 -10.74
CA VAL A 218 -6.58 22.36 -11.92
C VAL A 218 -6.81 23.82 -12.27
N THR A 219 -8.05 24.31 -12.14
CA THR A 219 -8.36 25.73 -12.38
C THR A 219 -7.71 26.63 -11.34
N THR A 220 -7.52 26.12 -10.12
CA THR A 220 -6.86 26.84 -9.02
C THR A 220 -5.33 26.90 -9.19
N LEU A 221 -4.73 25.95 -9.91
CA LEU A 221 -3.30 26.01 -10.20
C LEU A 221 -2.97 27.20 -11.11
N PRO A 222 -1.89 27.95 -10.81
CA PRO A 222 -1.50 29.09 -11.62
C PRO A 222 -1.25 28.65 -13.07
N ARG A 223 -1.69 29.47 -14.02
CA ARG A 223 -1.45 29.23 -15.44
C ARG A 223 0.06 29.33 -15.71
N PRO A 224 0.72 28.26 -16.19
CA PRO A 224 2.13 28.31 -16.54
C PRO A 224 2.34 29.25 -17.72
N VAL A 225 3.31 30.15 -17.58
CA VAL A 225 3.81 30.98 -18.69
C VAL A 225 4.67 30.10 -19.62
N ASP A 226 5.50 29.25 -19.02
CA ASP A 226 6.38 28.31 -19.70
C ASP A 226 6.27 26.89 -19.12
N LYS A 227 6.65 25.89 -19.92
CA LYS A 227 6.68 24.47 -19.50
C LYS A 227 7.67 24.18 -18.37
N SER A 228 8.63 25.08 -18.14
CA SER A 228 9.63 24.99 -17.06
C SER A 228 9.13 25.56 -15.74
N MET A 229 7.95 26.19 -15.71
CA MET A 229 7.42 26.80 -14.50
C MET A 229 7.06 25.73 -13.46
N MET A 230 7.76 25.77 -12.33
CA MET A 230 7.49 24.91 -11.18
C MET A 230 6.80 25.69 -10.06
N VAL A 231 5.82 25.06 -9.42
CA VAL A 231 5.08 25.61 -8.29
C VAL A 231 5.40 24.80 -7.05
N ARG A 232 5.74 25.48 -5.94
CA ARG A 232 5.91 24.81 -4.65
C ARG A 232 4.54 24.57 -4.02
N LEU A 233 4.19 23.30 -3.80
CA LEU A 233 2.90 22.93 -3.19
C LEU A 233 3.12 22.20 -1.86
N GLN A 234 2.36 22.65 -0.86
CA GLN A 234 2.37 22.09 0.49
C GLN A 234 1.06 21.37 0.77
N LEU A 235 1.11 20.05 0.93
CA LEU A 235 -0.02 19.24 1.35
C LEU A 235 -0.08 19.22 2.87
N LYS A 236 -1.20 19.69 3.42
CA LYS A 236 -1.49 19.64 4.86
C LYS A 236 -2.65 18.70 5.13
N ARG A 237 -2.57 17.94 6.23
CA ARG A 237 -3.70 17.11 6.69
C ARG A 237 -4.94 17.95 7.03
N ARG A 238 -4.73 19.17 7.53
CA ARG A 238 -5.75 20.19 7.77
C ARG A 238 -5.12 21.56 7.56
N LEU A 239 -5.83 22.49 6.91
CA LEU A 239 -5.31 23.84 6.63
C LEU A 239 -4.89 24.60 7.88
N LYS A 240 -5.62 24.43 8.99
CA LYS A 240 -5.30 25.03 10.30
C LYS A 240 -4.02 24.49 10.95
N TYR A 241 -3.45 23.38 10.47
CA TYR A 241 -2.23 22.82 11.03
C TYR A 241 -1.00 23.57 10.51
N LYS A 242 -0.03 23.78 11.42
CA LYS A 242 1.28 24.31 11.06
C LYS A 242 2.15 23.27 10.38
N ALA A 243 2.04 22.01 10.81
CA ALA A 243 2.80 20.90 10.24
C ALA A 243 2.38 20.63 8.80
N ILE A 244 3.36 20.57 7.91
CA ILE A 244 3.22 20.16 6.52
C ILE A 244 3.38 18.63 6.48
N TRP A 245 2.49 17.95 5.76
CA TRP A 245 2.58 16.50 5.59
C TRP A 245 3.54 16.16 4.46
N GLU A 246 3.38 16.80 3.32
CA GLU A 246 4.24 16.61 2.15
C GLU A 246 4.44 17.94 1.45
N GLU A 247 5.63 18.15 0.90
CA GLU A 247 5.99 19.36 0.17
C GLU A 247 6.82 18.96 -1.04
N GLN A 248 6.38 19.36 -2.23
CA GLN A 248 7.07 19.06 -3.49
C GLN A 248 6.92 20.24 -4.46
N LEU A 249 7.88 20.35 -5.39
CA LEU A 249 7.74 21.18 -6.57
C LEU A 249 6.93 20.42 -7.62
N ILE A 250 5.89 21.03 -8.13
CA ILE A 250 5.01 20.46 -9.16
C ILE A 250 5.09 21.26 -10.45
N ASN A 251 4.89 20.60 -11.58
CA ASN A 251 4.71 21.23 -12.87
C ASN A 251 3.21 21.29 -13.23
N PRO A 252 2.56 22.47 -13.25
CA PRO A 252 1.15 22.58 -13.63
C PRO A 252 0.85 22.09 -15.04
N THR A 253 1.83 22.13 -15.96
CA THR A 253 1.67 21.61 -17.33
C THR A 253 1.54 20.10 -17.32
N ASP A 254 2.40 19.40 -16.57
CA ASP A 254 2.38 17.93 -16.52
C ASP A 254 1.08 17.40 -15.91
N VAL A 255 0.56 18.09 -14.89
CA VAL A 255 -0.75 17.80 -14.29
C VAL A 255 -1.88 17.94 -15.32
N ARG A 256 -1.86 18.98 -16.16
CA ARG A 256 -2.87 19.20 -17.20
C ARG A 256 -2.78 18.17 -18.32
N ASP A 257 -1.57 17.91 -18.81
CA ASP A 257 -1.32 16.90 -19.85
C ASP A 257 -1.79 15.50 -19.40
N ALA A 258 -1.51 15.15 -18.14
CA ALA A 258 -1.96 13.90 -17.54
C ALA A 258 -3.49 13.78 -17.55
N LEU A 259 -4.21 14.85 -17.24
CA LEU A 259 -5.68 14.85 -17.23
C LEU A 259 -6.28 14.79 -18.62
N LEU A 260 -5.66 15.44 -19.60
CA LEU A 260 -6.06 15.32 -21.00
C LEU A 260 -5.97 13.88 -21.51
N ILE A 261 -5.06 13.07 -20.97
CA ILE A 261 -4.95 11.66 -21.33
C ILE A 261 -5.95 10.79 -20.58
N LEU A 262 -6.24 11.11 -19.32
CA LEU A 262 -7.22 10.37 -18.52
C LEU A 262 -8.68 10.65 -18.90
N THR A 263 -8.93 11.68 -19.71
CA THR A 263 -10.26 12.05 -20.22
C THR A 263 -10.55 11.52 -21.64
N LYS A 264 -9.56 10.89 -22.28
CA LYS A 264 -9.72 10.15 -23.54
C LYS A 264 -10.27 8.74 -23.28
#